data_AF-A0A931SHZ5-F1
#
_entry.id   AF-A0A931SHZ5-F1
#
_cell.length_a   1.000
_cell.length_b   1.000
_cell.length_c   1.000
_cell.angle_alpha   90.00
_cell.angle_beta   90.00
_cell.angle_gamma   90.00
#
_symmetry.space_group_name_H-M   'P 1'
#
loop_
_entity.id
_entity.type
_entity.pdbx_description
1 polymer ?
#
loop_
_entity_poly.entity_id
_entity_poly.type
_entity_poly.pdbx_seq_one_letter_code
_entity_poly.pdbx_strand_id
1 'polypeptide(L)'
;MSGKPALSAELCAAAAHAAGNAEEGVFHSIFGPGGPAPAREASYQVTIQLGYLMSELNAYYDAFAYTPASGSPGKEPPDHVSVEAGFMGFLRLKQAFALAAGSEAESEIAREAADRFLQEHLSNLAEPLSHALDHSGQRYLELAGKALVRRTGPARKQVFDLLDQDAEKAEGCSFECGEA
;
A
#
# COMPACT_ATOMS: atom_id res chain seq x y z
N MET A 1 -11.08 -25.30 17.98
CA MET A 1 -9.63 -25.24 18.26
C MET A 1 -9.05 -24.16 17.34
N SER A 2 -9.08 -22.91 17.78
CA SER A 2 -8.64 -21.78 16.96
C SER A 2 -7.11 -21.76 16.94
N GLY A 3 -6.53 -22.10 15.79
CA GLY A 3 -5.09 -22.02 15.59
C GLY A 3 -4.64 -20.58 15.76
N LYS A 4 -3.63 -20.33 16.60
CA LYS A 4 -2.90 -19.05 16.60
C LYS A 4 -2.61 -18.70 15.13
N PRO A 5 -2.95 -17.50 14.64
CA PRO A 5 -2.43 -17.07 13.36
C PRO A 5 -0.90 -17.05 13.52
N ALA A 6 -0.23 -18.03 12.90
CA ALA A 6 1.20 -18.08 12.93
C ALA A 6 1.70 -16.79 12.27
N LEU A 7 2.49 -16.00 13.01
CA LEU A 7 3.28 -14.94 12.40
C LEU A 7 4.00 -15.57 11.20
N SER A 8 3.81 -15.02 10.00
CA SER A 8 4.42 -15.61 8.81
C SER A 8 5.92 -15.64 9.02
N ALA A 9 6.54 -16.80 8.84
CA ALA A 9 7.99 -16.99 9.00
C ALA A 9 8.80 -15.93 8.22
N GLU A 10 8.28 -15.48 7.08
CA GLU A 10 8.87 -14.40 6.26
C GLU A 10 8.94 -13.05 6.98
N LEU A 11 7.88 -12.60 7.65
CA LEU A 11 7.91 -11.35 8.41
C LEU A 11 8.84 -11.45 9.63
N CYS A 12 8.91 -12.62 10.27
CA CYS A 12 9.90 -12.87 11.32
C CYS A 12 11.33 -12.80 10.77
N ALA A 13 11.58 -13.38 9.61
CA ALA A 13 12.87 -13.30 8.93
C ALA A 13 13.21 -11.87 8.49
N ALA A 14 12.22 -11.13 7.95
CA ALA A 14 12.38 -9.72 7.59
C ALA A 14 12.77 -8.89 8.81
N ALA A 15 12.06 -9.03 9.93
CA ALA A 15 12.37 -8.34 11.18
C ALA A 15 13.77 -8.69 11.71
N ALA A 16 14.16 -9.97 11.66
CA ALA A 16 15.50 -10.40 12.06
C ALA A 16 16.60 -9.79 11.18
N HIS A 17 16.40 -9.72 9.86
CA HIS A 17 17.33 -9.06 8.96
C HIS A 17 17.38 -7.55 9.18
N ALA A 18 16.24 -6.91 9.40
CA ALA A 18 16.16 -5.47 9.66
C ALA A 18 16.94 -5.07 10.92
N ALA A 19 16.86 -5.86 11.99
CA ALA A 19 17.51 -5.56 13.27
C ALA A 19 19.03 -5.34 13.18
N GLY A 20 19.71 -5.87 12.16
CA GLY A 20 21.15 -5.69 11.94
C GLY A 20 21.54 -4.85 10.73
N ASN A 21 20.58 -4.41 9.90
CA ASN A 21 20.87 -3.78 8.61
C ASN A 21 20.01 -2.53 8.32
N ALA A 22 19.00 -2.25 9.15
CA ALA A 22 18.15 -1.08 8.97
C ALA A 22 18.87 0.18 9.49
N GLU A 23 19.32 1.00 8.55
CA GLU A 23 19.96 2.30 8.81
C GLU A 23 19.19 3.42 8.14
N GLU A 24 19.25 4.63 8.71
CA GLU A 24 18.58 5.82 8.17
C GLU A 24 19.05 6.17 6.75
N GLY A 25 20.35 6.02 6.47
CA GLY A 25 20.90 6.23 5.12
C GLY A 25 20.32 5.25 4.08
N VAL A 26 20.17 3.98 4.46
CA VAL A 26 19.54 2.96 3.61
C VAL A 26 18.08 3.33 3.36
N PHE A 27 17.35 3.72 4.42
CA PHE A 27 15.96 4.16 4.29
C PHE A 27 15.80 5.31 3.29
N HIS A 28 16.58 6.38 3.43
CA HIS A 28 16.50 7.52 2.51
C HIS A 28 16.94 7.17 1.09
N SER A 29 17.94 6.29 0.92
CA SER A 29 18.37 5.87 -0.42
C SER A 29 17.28 5.09 -1.18
N ILE A 30 16.37 4.43 -0.45
CA ILE A 30 15.34 3.56 -1.02
C ILE A 30 14.00 4.29 -1.15
N PHE A 31 13.55 4.91 -0.07
CA PHE A 31 12.23 5.54 0.07
C PHE A 31 12.25 7.08 -0.01
N GLY A 32 13.43 7.68 0.08
CA GLY A 32 13.58 9.13 0.03
C GLY A 32 13.38 9.72 -1.38
N PRO A 33 13.52 11.05 -1.52
CA PRO A 33 13.37 11.71 -2.81
C PRO A 33 14.31 11.13 -3.88
N GLY A 34 13.74 10.63 -4.98
CA GLY A 34 14.50 10.00 -6.07
C GLY A 34 14.94 8.56 -5.80
N GLY A 35 14.52 7.96 -4.67
CA GLY A 35 14.75 6.55 -4.39
C GLY A 35 13.96 5.63 -5.33
N PRO A 36 14.43 4.39 -5.54
CA PRO A 36 13.83 3.44 -6.50
C PRO A 36 12.47 2.89 -6.07
N ALA A 37 12.10 2.99 -4.79
CA ALA A 37 10.89 2.39 -4.25
C ALA A 37 10.07 3.43 -3.47
N PRO A 38 9.31 4.31 -4.14
CA PRO A 38 8.44 5.25 -3.47
C PRO A 38 7.47 4.56 -2.52
N ALA A 39 7.37 5.00 -1.27
CA ALA A 39 6.54 4.35 -0.26
C ALA A 39 5.05 4.76 -0.30
N ARG A 40 4.66 5.60 -1.26
CA ARG A 40 3.34 6.23 -1.32
C ARG A 40 2.44 5.62 -2.38
N GLU A 41 1.16 5.43 -2.07
CA GLU A 41 0.16 4.96 -3.03
C GLU A 41 0.08 5.85 -4.27
N ALA A 42 0.09 7.17 -4.08
CA ALA A 42 0.01 8.14 -5.17
C ALA A 42 1.15 8.00 -6.20
N SER A 43 2.28 7.38 -5.83
CA SER A 43 3.41 7.18 -6.75
C SER A 43 3.17 6.06 -7.77
N TYR A 44 2.20 5.18 -7.54
CA TYR A 44 1.90 4.03 -8.40
C TYR A 44 0.60 4.18 -9.17
N GLN A 45 -0.12 5.28 -8.99
CA GLN A 45 -1.37 5.56 -9.66
C GLN A 45 -1.21 6.66 -10.72
N VAL A 46 -1.54 6.34 -11.97
CA VAL A 46 -1.31 7.25 -13.11
C VAL A 46 -2.40 8.32 -13.23
N THR A 47 -3.64 8.00 -12.87
CA THR A 47 -4.82 8.84 -13.15
C THR A 47 -5.45 9.47 -11.91
N ILE A 48 -4.85 9.31 -10.73
CA ILE A 48 -5.49 9.74 -9.48
C ILE A 48 -5.35 11.25 -9.24
N GLN A 49 -6.44 11.87 -8.80
CA GLN A 49 -6.39 13.21 -8.23
C GLN A 49 -5.93 13.11 -6.77
N LEU A 50 -4.71 13.56 -6.48
CA LEU A 50 -4.12 13.47 -5.14
C LEU A 50 -5.04 13.99 -4.02
N GLY A 51 -5.75 15.10 -4.24
CA GLY A 51 -6.68 15.65 -3.26
C GLY A 51 -7.85 14.72 -2.92
N TYR A 52 -8.35 13.97 -3.91
CA TYR A 52 -9.40 12.97 -3.70
C TYR A 52 -8.86 11.80 -2.87
N LEU A 53 -7.69 11.26 -3.24
CA LEU A 53 -7.04 10.18 -2.50
C LEU A 53 -6.83 10.54 -1.02
N MET A 54 -6.27 11.72 -0.76
CA MET A 54 -6.06 12.17 0.63
C MET A 54 -7.39 12.32 1.38
N SER A 55 -8.44 12.84 0.73
CA SER A 55 -9.76 12.98 1.35
C SER A 55 -10.37 11.63 1.69
N GLU A 56 -10.26 10.66 0.79
CA GLU A 56 -10.80 9.32 0.96
C GLU A 56 -10.09 8.57 2.09
N LEU A 57 -8.74 8.56 2.09
CA LEU A 57 -7.96 7.92 3.15
C LEU A 57 -8.24 8.54 4.53
N ASN A 58 -8.32 9.87 4.62
CA ASN A 58 -8.68 10.52 5.89
C ASN A 58 -10.10 10.16 6.33
N ALA A 59 -11.06 10.05 5.40
CA ALA A 59 -12.41 9.60 5.73
C ALA A 59 -12.43 8.17 6.30
N TYR A 60 -11.63 7.25 5.75
CA TYR A 60 -11.44 5.92 6.33
C TYR A 60 -10.87 5.98 7.74
N TYR A 61 -9.81 6.76 7.94
CA TYR A 61 -9.15 6.88 9.25
C TYR A 61 -10.09 7.47 10.30
N ASP A 62 -10.80 8.55 9.96
CA ASP A 62 -11.74 9.22 10.85
C ASP A 62 -12.93 8.31 11.21
N ALA A 63 -13.48 7.56 10.24
CA ALA A 63 -14.63 6.67 10.46
C ALA A 63 -14.35 5.59 11.51
N PHE A 64 -13.09 5.18 11.67
CA PHE A 64 -12.68 4.16 12.64
C PHE A 64 -11.98 4.75 13.87
N ALA A 65 -11.87 6.08 13.96
CA ALA A 65 -11.06 6.79 14.96
C ALA A 65 -9.61 6.29 14.98
N TYR A 66 -9.06 6.00 13.81
CA TYR A 66 -7.65 5.69 13.65
C TYR A 66 -6.87 7.00 13.56
N THR A 67 -5.99 7.20 14.53
CA THR A 67 -5.06 8.32 14.51
C THR A 67 -3.68 7.76 14.21
N PRO A 68 -3.19 7.83 12.95
CA PRO A 68 -1.81 7.47 12.64
C PRO A 68 -0.92 8.29 13.56
N ALA A 69 0.06 7.68 14.25
CA ALA A 69 0.87 8.30 15.29
C ALA A 69 1.20 9.78 14.98
N SER A 70 0.36 10.69 15.50
CA SER A 70 0.12 12.03 14.92
C SER A 70 0.80 13.14 15.70
N GLY A 71 1.72 12.80 16.61
CA GLY A 71 2.23 13.72 17.63
C GLY A 71 3.70 14.11 17.51
N SER A 72 4.46 13.64 16.51
CA SER A 72 5.89 13.95 16.38
C SER A 72 6.27 14.54 15.03
N PRO A 73 7.28 15.43 14.97
CA PRO A 73 7.84 15.91 13.71
C PRO A 73 8.39 14.73 12.88
N GLY A 74 8.12 14.71 11.57
CA GLY A 74 8.41 13.57 10.69
C GLY A 74 7.20 12.68 10.36
N LYS A 75 5.98 13.23 10.30
CA LYS A 75 4.75 12.48 10.02
C LYS A 75 4.74 11.95 8.58
N GLU A 76 4.56 10.65 8.43
CA GLU A 76 4.34 10.04 7.11
C GLU A 76 2.99 10.47 6.51
N PRO A 77 2.91 10.67 5.19
CA PRO A 77 1.66 10.97 4.49
C PRO A 77 0.56 9.91 4.72
N PRO A 78 -0.73 10.29 4.62
CA PRO A 78 -1.86 9.36 4.78
C PRO A 78 -1.80 8.12 3.87
N ASP A 79 -1.22 8.25 2.68
CA ASP A 79 -1.06 7.21 1.66
C ASP A 79 0.32 6.52 1.71
N HIS A 80 1.05 6.68 2.80
CA HIS A 80 2.30 5.97 2.99
C HIS A 80 2.00 4.51 3.39
N VAL A 81 2.69 3.54 2.79
CA VAL A 81 2.46 2.10 3.01
C VAL A 81 2.47 1.70 4.48
N SER A 82 3.32 2.31 5.31
CA SER A 82 3.36 2.04 6.75
C SER A 82 2.10 2.51 7.48
N VAL A 83 1.51 3.62 7.04
CA VAL A 83 0.27 4.19 7.60
C VAL A 83 -0.92 3.31 7.21
N GLU A 84 -1.03 2.97 5.93
CA GLU A 84 -2.10 2.11 5.41
C GLU A 84 -2.04 0.69 5.99
N ALA A 85 -0.85 0.08 6.06
CA ALA A 85 -0.67 -1.23 6.69
C ALA A 85 -0.95 -1.18 8.20
N GLY A 86 -0.61 -0.07 8.87
CA GLY A 86 -0.96 0.19 10.27
C GLY A 86 -2.48 0.25 10.48
N PHE A 87 -3.19 0.94 9.60
CA PHE A 87 -4.65 1.00 9.62
C PHE A 87 -5.29 -0.37 9.38
N MET A 88 -4.77 -1.16 8.44
CA MET A 88 -5.21 -2.54 8.24
C MET A 88 -5.05 -3.39 9.51
N GLY A 89 -3.90 -3.28 10.19
CA GLY A 89 -3.69 -3.94 11.48
C GLY A 89 -4.71 -3.51 12.53
N PHE A 90 -5.04 -2.22 12.57
CA PHE A 90 -6.03 -1.66 13.49
C PHE A 90 -7.46 -2.16 13.22
N LEU A 91 -7.88 -2.25 11.95
CA LEU A 91 -9.19 -2.82 11.60
C LEU A 91 -9.30 -4.30 12.00
N ARG A 92 -8.25 -5.09 11.77
CA ARG A 92 -8.20 -6.50 12.22
C ARG A 92 -8.22 -6.62 13.75
N LEU A 93 -7.61 -5.68 14.47
CA LEU A 93 -7.70 -5.62 15.92
C LEU A 93 -9.13 -5.30 16.39
N LYS A 94 -9.81 -4.32 15.77
CA LYS A 94 -11.21 -4.01 16.06
C LYS A 94 -12.13 -5.20 15.78
N GLN A 95 -11.93 -5.89 14.66
CA GLN A 95 -12.66 -7.10 14.32
C GLN A 95 -12.49 -8.17 15.42
N ALA A 96 -11.25 -8.47 15.81
CA ALA A 96 -10.96 -9.45 16.85
C ALA A 96 -11.55 -9.06 18.21
N PHE A 97 -11.51 -7.77 18.55
CA PHE A 97 -12.11 -7.24 19.78
C PHE A 97 -13.63 -7.41 19.79
N ALA A 98 -14.31 -7.06 18.70
CA ALA A 98 -15.75 -7.22 18.57
C ALA A 98 -16.19 -8.69 18.69
N LEU A 99 -15.44 -9.61 18.05
CA LEU A 99 -15.66 -11.06 18.19
C LEU A 99 -15.50 -11.51 19.64
N ALA A 100 -14.45 -11.06 20.32
CA ALA A 100 -14.20 -11.39 21.72
C ALA A 100 -15.29 -10.82 22.66
N ALA A 101 -15.88 -9.68 22.30
CA ALA A 101 -17.00 -9.05 23.01
C ALA A 101 -18.37 -9.66 22.67
N GLY A 102 -18.46 -10.60 21.72
CA GLY A 102 -19.72 -11.22 21.29
C GLY A 102 -20.57 -10.35 20.34
N SER A 103 -19.96 -9.33 19.73
CA SER A 103 -20.63 -8.41 18.81
C SER A 103 -20.32 -8.80 17.36
N GLU A 104 -21.16 -9.66 16.78
CA GLU A 104 -21.01 -10.11 15.38
C GLU A 104 -21.16 -8.94 14.39
N ALA A 105 -22.08 -8.02 14.64
CA ALA A 105 -22.33 -6.87 13.78
C ALA A 105 -21.11 -5.94 13.67
N GLU A 106 -20.47 -5.60 14.78
CA GLU A 106 -19.27 -4.75 14.78
C GLU A 106 -18.06 -5.47 14.17
N SER A 107 -17.94 -6.77 14.41
CA SER A 107 -16.92 -7.61 13.75
C SER A 107 -17.09 -7.55 12.23
N GLU A 108 -18.32 -7.67 11.75
CA GLU A 108 -18.61 -7.65 10.33
C GLU A 108 -18.31 -6.29 9.69
N ILE A 109 -18.69 -5.19 10.35
CA ILE A 109 -18.35 -3.83 9.91
C ILE A 109 -16.82 -3.67 9.77
N ALA A 110 -16.06 -4.11 10.77
CA ALA A 110 -14.60 -4.02 10.73
C ALA A 110 -13.98 -4.92 9.65
N ARG A 111 -14.55 -6.12 9.44
CA ARG A 111 -14.12 -7.06 8.40
C ARG A 111 -14.35 -6.46 7.00
N GLU A 112 -15.55 -5.97 6.72
CA GLU A 112 -15.92 -5.40 5.44
C GLU A 112 -15.10 -4.16 5.11
N ALA A 113 -14.86 -3.28 6.10
CA ALA A 113 -14.01 -2.12 5.91
C ALA A 113 -12.56 -2.52 5.64
N ALA A 114 -12.03 -3.53 6.33
CA ALA A 114 -10.69 -4.04 6.07
C ALA A 114 -10.56 -4.62 4.66
N ASP A 115 -11.54 -5.41 4.23
CA ASP A 115 -11.51 -6.03 2.91
C ASP A 115 -11.63 -4.98 1.80
N ARG A 116 -12.44 -3.94 2.01
CA ARG A 116 -12.61 -2.83 1.07
C ARG A 116 -11.35 -1.96 0.98
N PHE A 117 -10.82 -1.51 2.12
CA PHE A 117 -9.60 -0.72 2.18
C PHE A 117 -8.40 -1.46 1.55
N LEU A 118 -8.29 -2.76 1.81
CA LEU A 118 -7.26 -3.61 1.21
C LEU A 118 -7.34 -3.60 -0.32
N GLN A 119 -8.55 -3.75 -0.87
CA GLN A 119 -8.78 -3.80 -2.32
C GLN A 119 -8.65 -2.44 -3.00
N GLU A 120 -9.13 -1.39 -2.35
CA GLU A 120 -9.21 -0.05 -2.93
C GLU A 120 -7.91 0.75 -2.79
N HIS A 121 -7.09 0.46 -1.78
CA HIS A 121 -5.85 1.19 -1.50
C HIS A 121 -4.61 0.30 -1.52
N LEU A 122 -4.44 -0.51 -0.46
CA LEU A 122 -3.18 -1.19 -0.22
C LEU A 122 -2.76 -2.15 -1.35
N SER A 123 -3.73 -2.77 -2.04
CA SER A 123 -3.44 -3.64 -3.19
C SER A 123 -2.88 -2.90 -4.41
N ASN A 124 -3.19 -1.62 -4.59
CA ASN A 124 -2.72 -0.82 -5.73
C ASN A 124 -1.22 -0.55 -5.67
N LEU A 125 -0.66 -0.40 -4.46
CA LEU A 125 0.76 -0.13 -4.27
C LEU A 125 1.59 -1.39 -3.96
N ALA A 126 0.98 -2.46 -3.46
CA ALA A 126 1.72 -3.61 -2.92
C ALA A 126 2.61 -4.31 -3.96
N GLU A 127 2.06 -4.61 -5.14
CA GLU A 127 2.81 -5.28 -6.21
C GLU A 127 3.94 -4.42 -6.80
N PRO A 128 3.69 -3.17 -7.27
CA PRO A 128 4.76 -2.36 -7.83
C PRO A 128 5.82 -1.98 -6.78
N LEU A 129 5.42 -1.73 -5.52
CA LEU A 129 6.37 -1.52 -4.43
C LEU A 129 7.23 -2.77 -4.19
N SER A 130 6.62 -3.96 -4.12
CA SER A 130 7.38 -5.20 -3.93
C SER A 130 8.39 -5.43 -5.07
N HIS A 131 8.03 -5.10 -6.32
CA HIS A 131 8.93 -5.21 -7.45
C HIS A 131 10.12 -4.24 -7.34
N ALA A 132 9.86 -3.00 -6.91
CA ALA A 132 10.91 -2.01 -6.66
C ALA A 132 11.85 -2.46 -5.53
N LEU A 133 11.31 -3.05 -4.46
CA LEU A 133 12.09 -3.54 -3.32
C LEU A 133 12.91 -4.78 -3.63
N ASP A 134 12.51 -5.60 -4.61
CA ASP A 134 13.28 -6.80 -5.04
C ASP A 134 14.69 -6.45 -5.54
N HIS A 135 14.88 -5.21 -5.99
CA HIS A 135 16.15 -4.69 -6.52
C HIS A 135 16.88 -3.76 -5.55
N SER A 136 16.40 -3.64 -4.30
CA SER A 136 16.97 -2.73 -3.30
C SER A 136 18.31 -3.21 -2.71
N GLY A 137 18.65 -4.50 -2.88
CA GLY A 137 19.78 -5.13 -2.22
C GLY A 137 19.59 -5.33 -0.71
N GLN A 138 18.38 -5.06 -0.19
CA GLN A 138 18.05 -5.17 1.23
C GLN A 138 17.07 -6.31 1.48
N ARG A 139 17.60 -7.46 1.90
CA ARG A 139 16.83 -8.69 2.10
C ARG A 139 15.57 -8.52 2.97
N TYR A 140 15.62 -7.66 3.99
CA TYR A 140 14.45 -7.42 4.84
C TYR A 140 13.32 -6.71 4.10
N LEU A 141 13.64 -5.83 3.15
CA LEU A 141 12.66 -5.12 2.32
C LEU A 141 12.08 -6.03 1.24
N GLU A 142 12.90 -6.88 0.62
CA GLU A 142 12.43 -7.90 -0.32
C GLU A 142 11.40 -8.84 0.34
N LEU A 143 11.70 -9.32 1.55
CA LEU A 143 10.81 -10.18 2.32
C LEU A 143 9.55 -9.44 2.75
N ALA A 144 9.66 -8.18 3.16
CA ALA A 144 8.51 -7.35 3.53
C ALA A 144 7.59 -7.09 2.33
N GLY A 145 8.13 -6.76 1.16
CA GLY A 145 7.38 -6.57 -0.08
C GLY A 145 6.61 -7.83 -0.49
N LYS A 146 7.28 -8.99 -0.51
CA LYS A 146 6.66 -10.29 -0.82
C LYS A 146 5.56 -10.65 0.18
N ALA A 147 5.79 -10.37 1.47
CA ALA A 147 4.83 -10.59 2.53
C ALA A 147 3.60 -9.65 2.43
N LEU A 148 3.79 -8.43 1.93
CA LEU A 148 2.71 -7.47 1.66
C LEU A 148 1.83 -7.97 0.51
N VAL A 149 2.42 -8.29 -0.65
CA VAL A 149 1.69 -8.81 -1.82
C VAL A 149 0.86 -10.04 -1.50
N ARG A 150 1.41 -10.99 -0.73
CA ARG A 150 0.67 -12.19 -0.33
C ARG A 150 -0.58 -11.88 0.50
N ARG A 151 -0.55 -10.80 1.29
CA ARG A 151 -1.65 -10.41 2.17
C ARG A 151 -2.69 -9.55 1.48
N THR A 152 -2.26 -8.73 0.52
CA THR A 152 -3.16 -7.86 -0.24
C THR A 152 -3.86 -8.60 -1.37
N GLY A 153 -3.21 -9.62 -1.94
CA GLY A 153 -3.65 -10.20 -3.20
C GLY A 153 -3.36 -9.25 -4.37
N PRO A 154 -3.82 -9.61 -5.59
CA PRO A 154 -3.63 -8.79 -6.77
C PRO A 154 -4.44 -7.50 -6.69
N ALA A 155 -3.91 -6.42 -7.29
CA ALA A 155 -4.66 -5.18 -7.46
C ALA A 155 -5.95 -5.43 -8.24
N ARG A 156 -7.05 -4.80 -7.83
CA ARG A 156 -8.28 -4.84 -8.59
C ARG A 156 -8.10 -3.94 -9.82
N LYS A 157 -8.02 -4.53 -11.01
CA LYS A 157 -8.07 -3.76 -12.27
C LYS A 157 -9.33 -2.90 -12.26
N GLN A 158 -9.18 -1.57 -12.21
CA GLN A 158 -10.30 -0.69 -12.38
C GLN A 158 -10.79 -0.79 -13.83
N VAL A 159 -12.11 -0.91 -14.02
CA VAL A 159 -12.77 -1.21 -15.29
C VAL A 159 -12.52 -0.14 -16.37
N PHE A 160 -11.97 1.02 -16.00
CA PHE A 160 -11.66 2.10 -16.94
C PHE A 160 -10.47 1.86 -17.86
N ASP A 161 -9.68 0.80 -17.64
CA ASP A 161 -8.57 0.40 -18.53
C ASP A 161 -9.03 -0.24 -19.86
N LEU A 162 -10.35 -0.32 -20.10
CA LEU A 162 -10.94 -0.91 -21.32
C LEU A 162 -11.16 0.10 -22.47
N LEU A 163 -10.76 1.37 -22.31
CA LEU A 163 -11.00 2.40 -23.33
C LEU A 163 -9.80 2.74 -24.22
N ASP A 164 -8.63 2.09 -24.06
CA ASP A 164 -7.41 2.56 -24.74
C ASP A 164 -6.59 1.49 -25.50
N GLN A 165 -7.24 0.42 -26.00
CA GLN A 165 -6.55 -0.55 -26.86
C GLN A 165 -6.92 -0.49 -28.36
N ASP A 166 -7.89 0.33 -28.74
CA ASP A 166 -8.34 0.42 -30.14
C ASP A 166 -8.02 1.77 -30.83
N ALA A 167 -7.41 2.74 -30.13
CA ALA A 167 -7.10 4.05 -30.70
C ALA A 167 -5.73 4.14 -31.42
N GLU A 168 -4.80 3.21 -31.21
CA GLU A 168 -3.43 3.30 -31.78
C GLU A 168 -3.26 2.73 -33.20
N LYS A 169 -4.31 2.71 -34.05
CA LYS A 169 -4.17 2.27 -35.46
C LYS A 169 -4.64 3.23 -36.55
N ALA A 170 -4.96 4.47 -36.21
CA ALA A 170 -5.06 5.55 -37.18
C ALA A 170 -4.64 6.82 -36.42
N GLU A 171 -3.45 7.34 -36.59
CA GLU A 171 -3.20 8.33 -37.63
C GLU A 171 -1.69 8.44 -37.88
N GLY A 172 -1.28 8.17 -39.12
CA GLY A 172 0.02 8.60 -39.61
C GLY A 172 0.00 10.10 -39.85
N CYS A 173 0.53 10.87 -38.89
CA CYS A 173 0.84 12.28 -39.10
C CYS A 173 2.34 12.43 -39.40
N SER A 174 2.67 12.51 -40.69
CA SER A 174 3.97 12.95 -41.17
C SER A 174 4.18 14.43 -40.85
N PHE A 175 5.16 14.76 -40.02
CA PHE A 175 5.65 16.13 -39.86
C PHE A 175 6.80 16.37 -40.83
N GLU A 176 6.55 17.11 -41.90
CA GLU A 176 7.60 17.78 -42.68
C GLU A 176 8.11 19.00 -41.88
N CYS A 177 9.37 18.97 -41.47
CA CYS A 177 10.07 20.16 -40.99
C CYS A 177 10.42 21.04 -42.19
N GLY A 178 9.92 22.28 -42.22
CA GLY A 178 10.24 23.27 -43.25
C GLY A 178 11.72 23.63 -43.27
N GLU A 179 12.30 23.68 -44.47
CA GLU A 179 13.63 24.23 -44.72
C GLU A 179 13.60 25.77 -44.75
N ALA A 180 14.64 26.37 -44.18
CA ALA A 180 14.89 27.81 -44.13
C ALA A 180 15.60 28.32 -45.39
#